data_AF-A0A945CPY9-F1
#
_entry.id   AF-A0A945CPY9-F1
#
_cell.length_a   1.000
_cell.length_b   1.000
_cell.length_c   1.000
_cell.angle_alpha   90.00
_cell.angle_beta   90.00
_cell.angle_gamma   90.00
#
_symmetry.space_group_name_H-M   'P 1'
#
loop_
_entity.id
_entity.type
_entity.pdbx_description
1 polymer ?
#
loop_
_entity_poly.entity_id
_entity_poly.type
_entity_poly.pdbx_seq_one_letter_code
_entity_poly.pdbx_strand_id
1 'polypeptide(L)'
;MAIPNSPGPLDLFQQGDVLFFQVELSAGRLADGARPVPRVERGLVVAEGEVTGHAHVIEEKTARLYSLDEILYLVVDREVECVHEEHDTVRLPPGTYQVGAVREVDYTAIEERERKEGLRVDLRQAPSSRPKKTTESKKPIDRLLRERRAAARRKKQREARERERREWVYVRD
;
A
#
# COMPACT_ATOMS: atom_id res chain seq x y z
N MET A 1 10.02 -24.72 -9.59
CA MET A 1 9.62 -23.41 -10.14
C MET A 1 8.72 -22.74 -9.12
N ALA A 2 9.18 -21.62 -8.55
CA ALA A 2 8.49 -20.88 -7.50
C ALA A 2 7.16 -20.30 -8.01
N ILE A 3 6.15 -20.32 -7.14
CA ILE A 3 4.87 -19.66 -7.35
C ILE A 3 5.14 -18.15 -7.31
N PRO A 4 4.74 -17.34 -8.31
CA PRO A 4 4.87 -15.88 -8.20
C PRO A 4 4.04 -15.41 -7.00
N ASN A 5 4.68 -14.58 -6.18
CA ASN A 5 4.24 -14.17 -4.87
C ASN A 5 2.81 -13.65 -4.88
N SER A 6 2.03 -14.09 -3.89
CA SER A 6 0.84 -13.35 -3.46
C SER A 6 1.32 -12.00 -2.94
N PRO A 7 0.63 -10.87 -3.18
CA PRO A 7 1.11 -9.56 -2.72
C PRO A 7 1.26 -9.62 -1.21
N GLY A 8 2.51 -9.55 -0.76
CA GLY A 8 2.87 -9.41 0.65
C GLY A 8 2.41 -8.06 1.19
N PRO A 9 2.57 -7.81 2.50
CA PRO A 9 2.38 -6.46 3.03
C PRO A 9 3.24 -5.49 2.20
N LEU A 10 2.63 -4.43 1.68
CA LEU A 10 3.35 -3.40 0.95
C LEU A 10 4.39 -2.80 1.90
N ASP A 11 5.67 -2.92 1.58
CA ASP A 11 6.72 -2.32 2.40
C ASP A 11 6.47 -0.81 2.48
N LEU A 12 6.41 -0.31 3.71
CA LEU A 12 6.17 1.09 4.04
C LEU A 12 7.44 1.69 4.61
N PHE A 13 7.93 2.75 3.96
CA PHE A 13 9.02 3.56 4.47
C PHE A 13 8.47 4.93 4.85
N GLN A 14 8.97 5.51 5.94
CA GLN A 14 8.56 6.81 6.42
C GLN A 14 9.79 7.68 6.64
N GLN A 15 9.75 8.91 6.16
CA GLN A 15 10.70 9.95 6.51
C GLN A 15 9.91 11.16 6.96
N GLY A 16 9.91 11.45 8.27
CA GLY A 16 9.12 12.55 8.82
C GLY A 16 7.63 12.42 8.49
N ASP A 17 7.11 13.42 7.79
CA ASP A 17 5.75 13.52 7.29
C ASP A 17 5.53 12.88 5.91
N VAL A 18 6.55 12.29 5.28
CA VAL A 18 6.43 11.60 3.99
C VAL A 18 6.39 10.08 4.17
N LEU A 19 5.49 9.45 3.41
CA LEU A 19 5.30 7.99 3.35
C LEU A 19 5.57 7.48 1.94
N PHE A 20 6.29 6.36 1.85
CA PHE A 20 6.54 5.63 0.61
C PHE A 20 5.90 4.24 0.71
N PHE A 21 4.79 4.05 -0.01
CA PHE A 21 4.10 2.76 -0.08
C PHE A 21 4.59 2.00 -1.31
N GLN A 22 5.31 0.90 -1.13
CA GLN A 22 5.69 0.09 -2.29
C GLN A 22 4.43 -0.49 -2.95
N VAL A 23 4.33 -0.42 -4.27
CA VAL A 23 3.16 -0.89 -5.03
C VAL A 23 3.58 -1.80 -6.18
N GLU A 24 2.75 -2.80 -6.49
CA GLU A 24 2.88 -3.61 -7.70
C GLU A 24 2.33 -2.85 -8.92
N LEU A 25 2.92 -1.69 -9.22
CA LEU A 25 2.62 -0.91 -10.42
C LEU A 25 3.83 -0.99 -11.37
N SER A 26 3.62 -1.58 -12.53
CA SER A 26 4.67 -1.66 -13.55
C SER A 26 4.92 -0.28 -14.17
N ALA A 27 6.18 0.03 -14.46
CA ALA A 27 6.57 1.29 -15.09
C ALA A 27 5.83 1.55 -16.42
N GLY A 28 5.49 0.49 -17.16
CA GLY A 28 4.70 0.58 -18.40
C GLY A 28 3.25 1.05 -18.18
N ARG A 29 2.66 0.79 -17.01
CA ARG A 29 1.33 1.32 -16.67
C ARG A 29 1.37 2.77 -16.21
N LEU A 30 2.46 3.21 -15.60
CA LEU A 30 2.68 4.63 -15.29
C LEU A 30 2.87 5.46 -16.56
N ALA A 31 3.49 4.90 -17.60
CA ALA A 31 3.73 5.62 -18.84
C ALA A 31 2.44 6.06 -19.57
N ASP A 32 1.29 5.45 -19.26
CA ASP A 32 0.00 5.82 -19.83
C ASP A 32 -0.65 6.91 -18.96
N GLY A 33 -0.45 8.17 -19.34
CA GLY A 33 -1.09 9.33 -18.71
C GLY A 33 -0.35 9.98 -17.55
N ALA A 34 0.71 9.36 -16.99
CA ALA A 34 1.49 10.03 -15.95
C ALA A 34 2.43 11.10 -16.53
N ARG A 35 2.53 12.22 -15.83
CA ARG A 35 3.41 13.34 -16.17
C ARG A 35 4.72 13.21 -15.39
N PRO A 36 5.89 13.24 -16.03
CA PRO A 36 7.16 13.22 -15.31
C PRO A 36 7.32 14.51 -14.50
N VAL A 37 7.73 14.39 -13.23
CA VAL A 37 8.11 15.52 -12.40
C VAL A 37 9.61 15.79 -12.62
N PRO A 38 10.00 16.99 -13.06
CA PRO A 38 11.39 17.29 -13.34
C PRO A 38 12.22 17.35 -12.07
N ARG A 39 13.51 17.02 -12.20
CA ARG A 39 14.50 17.33 -11.18
C ARG A 39 14.82 18.81 -11.21
N VAL A 40 15.09 19.39 -10.04
CA VAL A 40 15.58 20.75 -9.88
C VAL A 40 17.04 20.73 -9.43
N GLU A 41 17.66 21.90 -9.23
CA GLU A 41 19.08 22.01 -8.88
C GLU A 41 19.45 21.21 -7.62
N ARG A 42 18.56 21.18 -6.61
CA ARG A 42 18.76 20.41 -5.37
C ARG A 42 18.50 18.90 -5.51
N GLY A 43 18.02 18.41 -6.65
CA GLY A 43 17.71 16.98 -6.86
C GLY A 43 16.26 16.69 -7.24
N LEU A 44 15.82 15.46 -6.99
CA LEU A 44 14.42 15.06 -7.18
C LEU A 44 13.64 15.33 -5.89
N VAL A 45 12.87 16.42 -5.88
CA VAL A 45 12.01 16.78 -4.76
C VAL A 45 10.76 15.89 -4.79
N VAL A 46 10.59 15.07 -3.76
CA VAL A 46 9.46 14.13 -3.62
C VAL A 46 8.30 14.79 -2.86
N ALA A 47 8.62 15.61 -1.87
CA ALA A 47 7.69 16.47 -1.15
C ALA A 47 8.44 17.69 -0.60
N GLU A 48 7.74 18.81 -0.46
CA GLU A 48 8.20 19.96 0.33
C GLU A 48 7.87 19.66 1.80
N GLY A 49 8.79 19.97 2.71
CA GLY A 49 8.56 19.83 4.15
C GLY A 49 7.58 20.88 4.68
N GLU A 50 7.07 20.66 5.90
CA GLU A 50 6.11 21.55 6.55
C GLU A 50 6.64 22.97 6.75
N VAL A 51 7.95 23.11 7.04
CA VAL A 51 8.64 24.40 7.11
C VAL A 51 9.10 24.78 5.71
N THR A 52 8.63 25.94 5.22
CA THR A 52 8.99 26.47 3.89
C THR A 52 10.52 26.55 3.73
N GLY A 53 11.08 25.64 2.93
CA GLY A 53 12.51 25.59 2.59
C GLY A 53 13.11 24.19 2.68
N HIS A 54 12.60 23.34 3.57
CA HIS A 54 13.05 21.95 3.68
C HIS A 54 12.32 21.06 2.68
N ALA A 55 12.99 20.01 2.20
CA ALA A 55 12.38 19.12 1.22
C ALA A 55 12.93 17.70 1.32
N HIS A 56 12.06 16.76 0.99
CA HIS A 56 12.42 15.35 0.84
C HIS A 56 13.02 15.16 -0.53
N VAL A 57 14.33 14.94 -0.57
CA VAL A 57 15.12 14.95 -1.79
C VAL A 57 15.76 13.59 -2.03
N ILE A 58 15.77 13.17 -3.30
CA ILE A 58 16.57 12.05 -3.78
C ILE A 58 17.60 12.58 -4.79
N GLU A 59 18.89 12.49 -4.45
CA GLU A 59 19.97 13.02 -5.27
C GLU A 59 20.33 12.09 -6.44
N GLU A 60 20.19 10.78 -6.25
CA GLU A 60 20.60 9.76 -7.20
C GLU A 60 19.73 9.79 -8.46
N LYS A 61 20.38 9.87 -9.63
CA LYS A 61 19.72 9.99 -10.94
C LYS A 61 18.92 8.75 -11.37
N THR A 62 19.02 7.64 -10.63
CA THR A 62 18.32 6.38 -10.89
C THR A 62 16.85 6.40 -10.44
N ALA A 63 16.44 7.42 -9.68
CA ALA A 63 15.04 7.61 -9.32
C ALA A 63 14.30 8.51 -10.32
N ARG A 64 13.02 8.23 -10.56
CA ARG A 64 12.14 9.02 -11.44
C ARG A 64 10.80 9.22 -10.74
N LEU A 65 10.30 10.45 -10.74
CA LEU A 65 9.01 10.79 -10.13
C LEU A 65 7.98 11.11 -11.21
N TYR A 66 6.77 10.61 -11.01
CA TYR A 66 5.65 10.78 -11.91
C TYR A 66 4.42 11.25 -11.14
N SER A 67 3.61 12.10 -11.75
CA SER A 67 2.29 12.47 -11.27
C SER A 67 1.22 11.82 -12.15
N LEU A 68 0.34 11.04 -11.55
CA LEU A 68 -0.81 10.41 -12.19
C LEU A 68 -2.04 10.68 -11.32
N ASP A 69 -3.04 11.37 -11.87
CA ASP A 69 -4.27 11.75 -11.15
C ASP A 69 -3.99 12.43 -9.80
N GLU A 70 -3.06 13.40 -9.79
CA GLU A 70 -2.59 14.13 -8.60
C GLU A 70 -1.87 13.28 -7.55
N ILE A 71 -1.68 11.98 -7.80
CA ILE A 71 -0.90 11.08 -6.96
C ILE A 71 0.53 11.00 -7.48
N LEU A 72 1.50 11.10 -6.58
CA LEU A 72 2.92 10.97 -6.90
C LEU A 72 3.36 9.50 -6.82
N TYR A 73 4.09 9.08 -7.84
CA TYR A 73 4.69 7.75 -7.95
C TYR A 73 6.18 7.86 -8.20
N LEU A 74 6.97 7.29 -7.30
CA LEU A 74 8.43 7.22 -7.39
C LEU A 74 8.84 5.85 -7.95
N VAL A 75 9.61 5.84 -9.03
CA VAL A 75 10.20 4.64 -9.63
C VAL A 75 11.69 4.63 -9.31
N VAL A 76 12.15 3.55 -8.68
CA VAL A 76 13.50 3.38 -8.17
C VAL A 76 14.13 2.15 -8.84
N ASP A 77 15.12 2.36 -9.72
CA ASP A 77 15.77 1.25 -10.44
C ASP A 77 16.90 0.58 -9.62
N ARG A 78 17.51 1.33 -8.70
CA ARG A 78 18.58 0.92 -7.79
C ARG A 78 18.31 1.55 -6.43
N GLU A 79 18.78 0.95 -5.34
CA GLU A 79 18.65 1.55 -4.01
C GLU A 79 19.06 3.03 -4.04
N VAL A 80 18.22 3.87 -3.45
CA VAL A 80 18.43 5.33 -3.34
C VAL A 80 18.21 5.79 -1.91
N GLU A 81 18.82 6.91 -1.57
CA GLU A 81 18.65 7.59 -0.30
C GLU A 81 17.70 8.78 -0.47
N CYS A 82 16.68 8.84 0.39
CA CYS A 82 15.87 10.04 0.56
C CYS A 82 16.39 10.81 1.77
N VAL A 83 16.75 12.07 1.57
CA VAL A 83 17.34 12.96 2.58
C VAL A 83 16.41 14.13 2.85
N HIS A 84 16.43 14.62 4.09
CA HIS A 84 15.71 15.81 4.54
C HIS A 84 16.58 16.53 5.58
N GLU A 85 16.49 17.84 5.68
CA GLU A 85 17.33 18.64 6.59
C GLU A 85 17.09 18.33 8.07
N GLU A 86 15.88 17.85 8.42
CA GLU A 86 15.45 17.60 9.81
C GLU A 86 15.26 16.12 10.16
N HIS A 87 15.32 15.22 9.17
CA HIS A 87 14.98 13.81 9.37
C HIS A 87 16.10 12.89 8.93
N ASP A 88 16.18 11.75 9.60
CA ASP A 88 17.13 10.71 9.23
C ASP A 88 16.90 10.24 7.78
N THR A 89 18.00 9.92 7.12
CA THR A 89 17.99 9.39 5.76
C THR A 89 17.25 8.06 5.71
N VAL A 90 16.35 7.91 4.74
CA VAL A 90 15.65 6.65 4.44
C VAL A 90 16.24 6.01 3.19
N ARG A 91 16.50 4.70 3.24
CA ARG A 91 16.95 3.91 2.09
C ARG A 91 15.79 3.21 1.45
N LEU A 92 15.54 3.51 0.17
CA LEU A 92 14.48 2.93 -0.61
C LEU A 92 15.06 1.88 -1.56
N PRO A 93 14.74 0.58 -1.40
CA PRO A 93 15.18 -0.45 -2.33
C PRO A 93 14.53 -0.28 -3.71
N PRO A 94 15.00 -1.01 -4.74
CA PRO A 94 14.38 -0.97 -6.07
C PRO A 94 12.89 -1.32 -6.03
N GLY A 95 12.07 -0.52 -6.72
CA GLY A 95 10.62 -0.69 -6.72
C GLY A 95 9.87 0.53 -7.23
N THR A 96 8.54 0.41 -7.26
CA THR A 96 7.62 1.52 -7.50
C THR A 96 6.95 1.87 -6.19
N TYR A 97 6.90 3.14 -5.84
CA TYR A 97 6.32 3.63 -4.60
C TYR A 97 5.25 4.66 -4.89
N GLN A 98 4.09 4.56 -4.25
CA GLN A 98 3.17 5.67 -4.11
C GLN A 98 3.65 6.55 -2.96
N VAL A 99 3.77 7.85 -3.21
CA VAL A 99 4.14 8.84 -2.21
C VAL A 99 2.88 9.37 -1.53
N GLY A 100 2.88 9.41 -0.21
CA GLY A 100 1.83 9.99 0.61
C GLY A 100 2.39 10.88 1.72
N ALA A 101 1.49 11.50 2.46
CA ALA A 101 1.83 12.32 3.62
C ALA A 101 1.17 11.78 4.89
N VAL A 102 1.86 11.91 6.02
CA VAL A 102 1.30 11.69 7.36
C VAL A 102 0.33 12.82 7.66
N ARG A 103 -0.81 12.50 8.26
CA ARG A 103 -1.76 13.49 8.76
C ARG A 103 -1.70 13.55 10.28
N GLU A 104 -1.53 14.74 10.81
CA GLU A 104 -1.74 14.98 12.23
C GLU A 104 -3.21 14.80 12.59
N VAL A 105 -3.45 14.16 13.74
CA VAL A 105 -4.79 13.96 14.29
C VAL A 105 -4.88 14.69 15.62
N ASP A 106 -5.74 15.69 15.71
CA ASP A 106 -6.07 16.35 16.98
C ASP A 106 -7.05 15.49 17.77
N TYR A 107 -6.52 14.76 18.75
CA TYR A 107 -7.31 13.92 19.64
C TYR A 107 -8.31 14.74 20.48
N THR A 108 -8.03 16.00 20.80
CA THR A 108 -8.94 16.81 21.61
C THR A 108 -10.23 17.14 20.84
N ALA A 109 -10.09 17.44 19.56
CA ALA A 109 -11.24 17.65 18.67
C ALA A 109 -12.09 16.37 18.51
N ILE A 110 -11.45 15.20 18.47
CA ILE A 110 -12.15 13.90 18.41
C ILE A 110 -12.94 13.67 19.70
N GLU A 111 -12.32 13.85 20.87
CA GLU A 111 -12.99 13.65 22.16
C GLU A 111 -14.18 14.59 22.35
N GLU A 112 -14.08 15.84 21.91
CA GLU A 112 -15.19 16.79 21.97
C GLU A 112 -16.37 16.37 21.09
N ARG A 113 -16.08 15.82 19.89
CA ARG A 113 -17.09 15.30 18.99
C ARG A 113 -17.77 14.07 19.57
N GLU A 114 -17.02 13.11 20.10
CA GLU A 114 -17.57 11.92 20.75
C GLU A 114 -18.43 12.28 21.97
N ARG A 115 -18.01 13.30 22.75
CA ARG A 115 -18.79 13.82 23.88
C ARG A 115 -20.10 14.47 23.40
N LYS A 116 -20.07 15.24 22.31
CA LYS A 116 -21.26 15.91 21.75
C LYS A 116 -22.21 14.94 21.04
N GLU A 117 -21.68 13.89 20.39
CA GLU A 117 -22.45 12.88 19.65
C GLU A 117 -22.92 11.71 20.55
N GLY A 118 -22.57 11.71 21.85
CA GLY A 118 -23.06 10.71 22.81
C GLY A 118 -22.48 9.31 22.61
N LEU A 119 -21.40 9.16 21.84
CA LEU A 119 -20.78 7.87 21.51
C LEU A 119 -19.85 7.36 22.62
N ARG A 120 -20.10 7.72 23.89
CA ARG A 120 -19.42 7.10 25.02
C ARG A 120 -20.17 5.83 25.40
N VAL A 121 -19.62 4.67 25.04
CA VAL A 121 -20.09 3.39 25.60
C VAL A 121 -19.70 3.39 27.08
N ASP A 122 -20.69 3.57 27.96
CA ASP A 122 -20.48 3.47 29.40
C ASP A 122 -20.19 2.00 29.76
N LEU A 123 -18.90 1.66 29.86
CA LEU A 123 -18.43 0.32 30.23
C LEU A 123 -18.93 -0.12 31.63
N ARG A 124 -19.50 0.78 32.43
CA ARG A 124 -20.11 0.46 33.73
C ARG A 124 -21.55 -0.08 33.61
N GLN A 125 -22.19 0.07 32.45
CA GLN A 125 -23.53 -0.45 32.18
C GLN A 125 -23.54 -1.72 31.31
N ALA A 126 -22.36 -2.27 30.99
CA ALA A 126 -22.31 -3.56 30.31
C ALA A 126 -23.04 -4.62 31.17
N PRO A 127 -24.05 -5.34 30.64
CA PRO A 127 -24.77 -6.34 31.41
C PRO A 127 -23.78 -7.39 31.92
N SER A 128 -23.77 -7.63 33.24
CA SER A 128 -22.88 -8.57 33.93
C SER A 128 -23.17 -10.05 33.60
N SER A 129 -24.08 -10.32 32.67
CA SER A 129 -24.37 -11.66 32.19
C SER A 129 -23.21 -12.16 31.34
N ARG A 130 -22.27 -12.84 32.00
CA ARG A 130 -21.32 -13.77 31.39
C ARG A 130 -22.06 -14.55 30.29
N PRO A 131 -21.66 -14.45 29.00
CA PRO A 131 -22.32 -15.20 27.96
C PRO A 131 -22.25 -16.68 28.34
N LYS A 132 -23.42 -17.31 28.54
CA LYS A 132 -23.48 -18.76 28.73
C LYS A 132 -22.75 -19.36 27.55
N LYS A 133 -21.73 -20.19 27.81
CA LYS A 133 -21.03 -20.96 26.77
C LYS A 133 -22.10 -21.77 26.04
N THR A 134 -22.60 -21.26 24.92
CA THR A 134 -23.34 -22.07 23.97
C THR A 134 -22.31 -22.99 23.34
N THR A 135 -22.47 -24.28 23.57
CA THR A 135 -21.78 -25.31 22.81
C THR A 135 -22.34 -25.32 21.39
N GLU A 136 -22.16 -24.23 20.64
CA GLU A 136 -22.42 -24.24 19.21
C GLU A 136 -21.18 -24.81 18.51
N SER A 137 -21.39 -26.04 18.03
CA SER A 137 -20.50 -26.81 17.18
C SER A 137 -19.67 -25.91 16.25
N LYS A 138 -18.33 -26.05 16.32
CA LYS A 138 -17.33 -25.40 15.44
C LYS A 138 -17.43 -25.81 13.94
N LYS A 139 -18.60 -26.22 13.47
CA LYS A 139 -18.84 -26.77 12.14
C LYS A 139 -19.11 -25.76 11.00
N PRO A 140 -19.31 -24.43 11.19
CA PRO A 140 -19.50 -23.52 10.05
C PRO A 140 -18.20 -23.06 9.37
N ILE A 141 -17.14 -22.79 10.15
CA ILE A 141 -15.90 -22.18 9.64
C ILE A 141 -15.14 -23.14 8.72
N ASP A 142 -15.03 -24.42 9.11
CA ASP A 142 -14.35 -25.43 8.31
C ASP A 142 -15.02 -25.68 6.95
N ARG A 143 -16.35 -25.56 6.89
CA ARG A 143 -17.10 -25.68 5.64
C ARG A 143 -16.81 -24.51 4.71
N LEU A 144 -16.86 -23.28 5.23
CA LEU A 144 -16.51 -22.08 4.47
C LEU A 144 -15.05 -22.11 3.97
N LEU A 145 -14.12 -22.58 4.80
CA LEU A 145 -12.72 -22.73 4.41
C LEU A 145 -12.52 -23.81 3.33
N ARG A 146 -13.27 -24.92 3.40
CA ARG A 146 -13.24 -25.98 2.37
C ARG A 146 -13.83 -25.49 1.04
N GLU A 147 -14.95 -24.78 1.09
CA GLU A 147 -15.61 -24.22 -0.10
C GLU A 147 -14.70 -23.18 -0.78
N ARG A 148 -14.05 -22.29 -0.02
CA ARG A 148 -13.07 -21.32 -0.55
C ARG A 148 -11.85 -22.00 -1.19
N ARG A 149 -11.33 -23.06 -0.57
CA ARG A 149 -10.21 -23.86 -1.14
C ARG A 149 -10.61 -24.60 -2.41
N ALA A 150 -11.83 -25.13 -2.48
CA ALA A 150 -12.34 -25.81 -3.68
C ALA A 150 -12.58 -24.82 -4.85
N ALA A 151 -13.11 -23.63 -4.57
CA ALA A 151 -13.30 -22.58 -5.56
C ALA A 151 -11.96 -22.08 -6.14
N ALA A 152 -10.95 -21.89 -5.29
CA ALA A 152 -9.60 -21.52 -5.71
C ALA A 152 -8.97 -22.58 -6.64
N ARG A 153 -9.15 -23.88 -6.34
CA ARG A 153 -8.67 -24.97 -7.20
C ARG A 153 -9.35 -24.99 -8.58
N ARG A 154 -10.66 -24.76 -8.62
CA ARG A 154 -11.42 -24.70 -9.89
C ARG A 154 -11.00 -23.50 -10.75
N LYS A 155 -10.78 -22.33 -10.14
CA LYS A 155 -10.27 -21.14 -10.83
C LYS A 155 -8.89 -21.41 -11.46
N LYS A 156 -7.98 -22.01 -10.68
CA LYS A 156 -6.63 -22.37 -11.14
C LYS A 156 -6.63 -23.38 -12.29
N GLN A 157 -7.54 -24.36 -12.26
CA GLN A 157 -7.71 -25.31 -13.38
C GLN A 157 -8.28 -24.65 -14.64
N ARG A 158 -9.19 -23.68 -14.50
CA ARG A 158 -9.74 -22.93 -15.65
C ARG A 158 -8.67 -22.05 -16.29
N GLU A 159 -7.89 -21.33 -15.49
CA GLU A 159 -6.77 -20.50 -15.95
C GLU A 159 -5.68 -21.34 -16.61
N ALA A 160 -5.38 -22.54 -16.10
CA ALA A 160 -4.44 -23.46 -16.73
C ALA A 160 -4.92 -23.93 -18.12
N ARG A 161 -6.20 -24.29 -18.25
CA ARG A 161 -6.81 -24.67 -19.55
C ARG A 161 -6.87 -23.50 -20.54
N GLU A 162 -7.16 -22.29 -20.07
CA GLU A 162 -7.12 -21.08 -20.91
C GLU A 162 -5.70 -20.75 -21.36
N ARG A 163 -4.70 -20.96 -20.50
CA ARG A 163 -3.28 -20.75 -20.83
C ARG A 163 -2.79 -21.77 -21.85
N GLU A 164 -3.10 -23.04 -21.66
CA GLU A 164 -2.81 -24.10 -22.63
C GLU A 164 -3.51 -23.83 -23.97
N ARG A 165 -4.77 -23.39 -23.95
CA ARG A 165 -5.50 -23.01 -25.17
C ARG A 165 -4.89 -21.79 -25.88
N ARG A 166 -4.34 -20.81 -25.15
CA ARG A 166 -3.63 -19.65 -25.72
C ARG A 166 -2.25 -20.02 -26.27
N GLU A 167 -1.57 -20.96 -25.63
CA GLU A 167 -0.27 -21.47 -26.06
C GLU A 167 -0.35 -22.26 -27.38
N TRP A 168 -1.42 -23.05 -27.58
CA TRP A 168 -1.67 -23.76 -28.84
C TRP A 168 -2.08 -22.87 -30.03
N VAL A 169 -2.51 -21.63 -29.79
CA VAL A 169 -2.88 -20.67 -30.86
C VAL A 169 -1.64 -19.98 -31.47
N TYR A 170 -0.48 -20.02 -30.80
CA TYR A 170 0.76 -19.38 -31.28
C TYR A 170 1.72 -20.30 -32.07
N VAL A 171 1.35 -21.58 -32.28
CA VAL A 171 2.21 -22.59 -32.95
C VAL A 171 1.65 -23.02 -34.32
N ARG A 172 0.60 -22.35 -34.80
CA ARG A 172 0.06 -22.50 -36.16
C ARG A 172 -0.01 -21.14 -36.84
N ASP A 173 1.14 -20.64 -37.26
CA ASP A 173 1.32 -19.74 -38.41
C ASP A 173 2.78 -19.84 -38.86
#